data_AF-A0A970YXD7-F1
#
_entry.id   AF-A0A970YXD7-F1
#
_cell.length_a   1.000
_cell.length_b   1.000
_cell.length_c   1.000
_cell.angle_alpha   90.00
_cell.angle_beta   90.00
_cell.angle_gamma   90.00
#
_symmetry.space_group_name_H-M   'P 1'
#
loop_
_entity.id
_entity.type
_entity.pdbx_description
1 polymer ?
#
loop_
_entity_poly.entity_id
_entity_poly.type
_entity_poly.pdbx_seq_one_letter_code
_entity_poly.pdbx_strand_id
1 'polypeptide(L)'
;MRKVKTEKRFAKILEAADKRQPSLHVVIENIHDKHNVSAIFRSCDAVGVPKISLLYTKEKYPKRISKWSSASASKWVEKQSYNEAESCINELKEQGFTVYAGSLSEESVNVFDLDFTGKTALVFGNEHRGISEEIAALADKTFYIPMMGMVQSLNVAVAAAVTLYEAQRQRIKKGMYEKSEYTEEEKNLLIDKWCNK
;
A
#
# COMPACT_ATOMS: atom_id res chain seq x y z
N MET A 1 9.83 -2.92 -29.77
CA MET A 1 8.43 -3.37 -29.82
C MET A 1 8.09 -4.04 -28.49
N ARG A 2 6.98 -3.66 -27.84
CA ARG A 2 6.52 -4.24 -26.56
C ARG A 2 6.32 -5.76 -26.74
N LYS A 3 6.99 -6.59 -25.93
CA LYS A 3 6.89 -8.05 -26.02
C LYS A 3 5.70 -8.55 -25.21
N VAL A 4 4.49 -8.54 -25.77
CA VAL A 4 3.29 -9.05 -25.07
C VAL A 4 2.84 -10.39 -25.64
N LYS A 5 2.52 -11.35 -24.77
CA LYS A 5 2.14 -12.71 -25.16
C LYS A 5 0.80 -12.80 -25.87
N THR A 6 -0.16 -11.93 -25.54
CA THR A 6 -1.50 -11.88 -26.15
C THR A 6 -2.07 -10.46 -26.09
N GLU A 7 -2.96 -10.12 -27.04
CA GLU A 7 -3.68 -8.83 -27.05
C GLU A 7 -4.52 -8.64 -25.78
N LYS A 8 -5.22 -9.68 -25.33
CA LYS A 8 -5.99 -9.67 -24.08
C LYS A 8 -5.13 -9.31 -22.86
N ARG A 9 -3.89 -9.82 -22.79
CA ARG A 9 -2.96 -9.46 -21.72
C ARG A 9 -2.53 -8.01 -21.83
N PHE A 10 -2.28 -7.52 -23.05
CA PHE A 10 -1.89 -6.13 -23.27
C PHE A 10 -3.00 -5.17 -22.85
N ALA A 11 -4.25 -5.41 -23.27
CA ALA A 11 -5.40 -4.60 -22.87
C ALA A 11 -5.55 -4.50 -21.35
N LYS A 12 -5.36 -5.63 -20.63
CA LYS A 12 -5.39 -5.64 -19.16
C LYS A 12 -4.23 -4.86 -18.53
N ILE A 13 -3.05 -4.89 -19.13
CA ILE A 13 -1.89 -4.08 -18.69
C ILE A 13 -2.22 -2.59 -18.85
N LEU A 14 -2.79 -2.18 -19.98
CA LEU A 14 -3.18 -0.80 -20.23
C LEU A 14 -4.22 -0.33 -19.21
N GLU A 15 -5.30 -1.10 -19.03
CA GLU A 15 -6.35 -0.76 -18.06
C GLU A 15 -5.82 -0.63 -16.63
N ALA A 16 -4.97 -1.58 -16.21
CA ALA A 16 -4.42 -1.58 -14.86
C ALA A 16 -3.42 -0.44 -14.64
N ALA A 17 -2.65 -0.05 -15.67
CA ALA A 17 -1.71 1.07 -15.61
C ALA A 17 -2.45 2.40 -15.50
N ASP A 18 -3.55 2.56 -16.23
CA ASP A 18 -4.35 3.78 -16.24
C ASP A 18 -4.97 4.07 -14.86
N LYS A 19 -5.38 3.00 -14.15
CA LYS A 19 -6.01 3.06 -12.83
C LYS A 19 -5.01 3.06 -11.64
N ARG A 20 -3.71 3.17 -11.88
CA ARG A 20 -2.74 3.30 -10.78
C ARG A 20 -2.86 4.66 -10.09
N GLN A 21 -2.55 4.67 -8.80
CA GLN A 21 -2.65 5.81 -7.91
C GLN A 21 -1.29 6.06 -7.26
N PRO A 22 -0.31 6.67 -7.96
CA PRO A 22 0.98 7.07 -7.39
C PRO A 22 0.85 7.98 -6.17
N SER A 23 -0.27 8.65 -5.97
CA SER A 23 -0.56 9.40 -4.74
C SER A 23 -1.04 8.53 -3.56
N LEU A 24 -1.19 7.21 -3.70
CA LEU A 24 -1.53 6.29 -2.61
C LEU A 24 -0.39 5.28 -2.40
N HIS A 25 0.20 5.30 -1.21
CA HIS A 25 1.37 4.49 -0.87
C HIS A 25 1.11 3.65 0.39
N VAL A 26 1.78 2.51 0.49
CA VAL A 26 1.69 1.62 1.67
C VAL A 26 3.07 1.36 2.22
N VAL A 27 3.20 1.41 3.55
CA VAL A 27 4.39 1.00 4.29
C VAL A 27 4.03 -0.22 5.13
N ILE A 28 4.80 -1.29 4.96
CA ILE A 28 4.75 -2.49 5.80
C ILE A 28 5.91 -2.39 6.78
N GLU A 29 5.61 -2.32 8.07
CA GLU A 29 6.60 -2.29 9.13
C GLU A 29 6.65 -3.65 9.86
N ASN A 30 7.78 -4.35 9.75
CA ASN A 30 8.10 -5.53 10.55
C ASN A 30 6.99 -6.63 10.56
N ILE A 31 6.18 -6.77 9.50
CA ILE A 31 5.18 -7.85 9.40
C ILE A 31 5.90 -9.20 9.21
N HIS A 32 5.65 -10.15 10.11
CA HIS A 32 6.35 -11.43 10.17
C HIS A 32 5.70 -12.49 9.27
N ASP A 33 4.37 -12.53 9.18
CA ASP A 33 3.68 -13.54 8.41
C ASP A 33 3.70 -13.21 6.90
N LYS A 34 4.33 -14.08 6.12
CA LYS A 34 4.35 -14.02 4.65
C LYS A 34 2.96 -14.01 4.03
N HIS A 35 1.95 -14.59 4.68
CA HIS A 35 0.57 -14.63 4.19
C HIS A 35 -0.06 -13.25 4.31
N ASN A 36 0.17 -12.55 5.42
CA ASN A 36 -0.25 -11.15 5.59
C ASN A 36 0.41 -10.26 4.54
N VAL A 37 1.73 -10.36 4.37
CA VAL A 37 2.45 -9.58 3.34
C VAL A 37 1.87 -9.89 1.95
N SER A 38 1.65 -11.16 1.61
CA SER A 38 1.08 -11.56 0.31
C SER A 38 -0.32 -10.96 0.08
N ALA A 39 -1.17 -10.96 1.12
CA ALA A 39 -2.53 -10.43 1.06
C ALA A 39 -2.55 -8.90 0.95
N ILE A 40 -1.61 -8.20 1.60
CA ILE A 40 -1.43 -6.75 1.47
C ILE A 40 -1.01 -6.39 0.04
N PHE A 41 -0.03 -7.09 -0.54
CA PHE A 41 0.35 -6.90 -1.95
C PHE A 41 -0.84 -7.08 -2.90
N ARG A 42 -1.69 -8.08 -2.64
CA ARG A 42 -2.91 -8.33 -3.44
C ARG A 42 -3.93 -7.20 -3.29
N SER A 43 -4.11 -6.68 -2.08
CA SER A 43 -5.03 -5.56 -1.82
C SER A 43 -4.51 -4.27 -2.47
N CYS A 44 -3.19 -4.02 -2.41
CA CYS A 44 -2.52 -2.91 -3.07
C CYS A 44 -2.73 -2.94 -4.59
N ASP A 45 -2.47 -4.09 -5.23
CA ASP A 45 -2.71 -4.27 -6.67
C ASP A 45 -4.17 -4.02 -7.06
N ALA A 46 -5.11 -4.52 -6.24
CA ALA A 46 -6.55 -4.40 -6.48
C ALA A 46 -7.06 -2.95 -6.41
N VAL A 47 -6.52 -2.13 -5.52
CA VAL A 47 -6.92 -0.71 -5.38
C VAL A 47 -6.02 0.24 -6.16
N GLY A 48 -5.02 -0.26 -6.88
CA GLY A 48 -4.17 0.57 -7.75
C GLY A 48 -2.95 1.20 -7.07
N VAL A 49 -2.53 0.74 -5.89
CA VAL A 49 -1.26 1.16 -5.28
C VAL A 49 -0.09 0.64 -6.13
N PRO A 50 0.79 1.51 -6.65
CA PRO A 50 1.86 1.09 -7.54
C PRO A 50 3.12 0.63 -6.80
N LYS A 51 3.34 1.09 -5.56
CA LYS A 51 4.58 0.87 -4.81
C LYS A 51 4.31 0.70 -3.31
N ILE A 52 5.10 -0.16 -2.67
CA ILE A 52 5.09 -0.41 -1.22
C ILE A 52 6.49 -0.19 -0.65
N SER A 53 6.59 0.45 0.51
CA SER A 53 7.82 0.48 1.31
C SER A 53 7.84 -0.69 2.29
N LEU A 54 8.94 -1.44 2.31
CA LEU A 54 9.17 -2.56 3.22
C LEU A 54 10.15 -2.11 4.29
N LEU A 55 9.64 -1.70 5.44
CA LEU A 55 10.44 -1.26 6.57
C LEU A 55 10.67 -2.43 7.54
N TYR A 56 11.90 -2.94 7.55
CA TYR A 56 12.29 -4.07 8.39
C TYR A 56 13.53 -3.72 9.21
N THR A 57 13.29 -3.31 10.46
CA THR A 57 14.30 -2.88 11.43
C THR A 57 14.58 -3.94 12.49
N LYS A 58 13.56 -4.75 12.84
CA LYS A 58 13.62 -5.78 13.90
C LYS A 58 13.41 -7.18 13.33
N GLU A 59 12.43 -7.33 12.44
CA GLU A 59 12.14 -8.60 11.78
C GLU A 59 12.95 -8.76 10.50
N LYS A 60 13.04 -9.99 9.99
CA LYS A 60 13.53 -10.24 8.63
C LYS A 60 12.36 -10.31 7.68
N TYR A 61 12.46 -9.63 6.54
CA TYR A 61 11.46 -9.75 5.47
C TYR A 61 11.22 -11.24 5.12
N PRO A 62 9.96 -11.71 5.15
CA PRO A 62 9.69 -13.13 4.97
C PRO A 62 10.19 -13.64 3.62
N LYS A 63 11.07 -14.64 3.65
CA LYS A 63 11.56 -15.29 2.43
C LYS A 63 10.41 -16.06 1.77
N ARG A 64 10.42 -16.11 0.43
CA ARG A 64 9.45 -16.89 -0.37
C ARG A 64 7.99 -16.46 -0.20
N ILE A 65 7.69 -15.16 -0.32
CA ILE A 65 6.33 -14.71 -0.65
C ILE A 65 5.99 -15.34 -1.99
N SER A 66 5.19 -16.40 -1.93
CA SER A 66 5.06 -17.27 -3.09
C SER A 66 4.24 -16.56 -4.16
N LYS A 67 4.60 -16.82 -5.41
CA LYS A 67 3.82 -16.38 -6.59
C LYS A 67 2.35 -16.81 -6.49
N TRP A 68 2.09 -17.92 -5.79
CA TRP A 68 0.76 -18.47 -5.52
C TRP A 68 0.00 -17.71 -4.43
N SER A 69 0.64 -17.40 -3.30
CA SER A 69 -0.01 -16.72 -2.16
C SER A 69 -0.36 -15.26 -2.45
N SER A 70 0.41 -14.58 -3.30
CA SER A 70 0.12 -13.21 -3.74
C SER A 70 -0.71 -13.14 -5.04
N ALA A 71 -1.12 -14.27 -5.61
CA ALA A 71 -1.76 -14.33 -6.94
C ALA A 71 -0.99 -13.56 -8.04
N SER A 72 0.36 -13.53 -7.95
CA SER A 72 1.26 -12.73 -8.79
C SER A 72 1.17 -11.20 -8.67
N ALA A 73 0.42 -10.65 -7.69
CA ALA A 73 0.29 -9.20 -7.45
C ALA A 73 1.65 -8.52 -7.21
N SER A 74 2.57 -9.20 -6.54
CA SER A 74 3.95 -8.73 -6.30
C SER A 74 4.78 -8.50 -7.58
N LYS A 75 4.26 -8.89 -8.76
CA LYS A 75 4.86 -8.52 -10.05
C LYS A 75 4.48 -7.11 -10.49
N TRP A 76 3.30 -6.63 -10.11
CA TRP A 76 2.69 -5.40 -10.62
C TRP A 76 2.74 -4.24 -9.64
N VAL A 77 3.12 -4.54 -8.40
CA VAL A 77 3.35 -3.58 -7.33
C VAL A 77 4.84 -3.58 -7.02
N GLU A 78 5.46 -2.42 -7.12
CA GLU A 78 6.87 -2.22 -6.82
C GLU A 78 7.13 -2.27 -5.32
N LYS A 79 8.38 -2.55 -4.95
CA LYS A 79 8.78 -2.57 -3.55
C LYS A 79 10.12 -1.88 -3.38
N GLN A 80 10.25 -1.10 -2.31
CA GLN A 80 11.51 -0.50 -1.87
C GLN A 80 11.75 -0.92 -0.42
N SER A 81 12.97 -1.35 -0.12
CA SER A 81 13.32 -1.79 1.23
C SER A 81 13.97 -0.67 2.02
N TYR A 82 13.62 -0.58 3.29
CA TYR A 82 14.20 0.34 4.26
C TYR A 82 14.58 -0.42 5.53
N ASN A 83 15.67 0.01 6.15
CA ASN A 83 16.19 -0.54 7.42
C ASN A 83 16.17 0.51 8.55
N GLU A 84 15.58 1.67 8.31
CA GLU A 84 15.45 2.78 9.26
C GLU A 84 14.10 3.48 9.05
N ALA A 85 13.37 3.71 10.14
CA ALA A 85 12.04 4.30 10.11
C ALA A 85 12.08 5.76 9.61
N GLU A 86 13.05 6.53 10.10
CA GLU A 86 13.23 7.94 9.75
C GLU A 86 13.49 8.11 8.25
N SER A 87 14.43 7.36 7.67
CA SER A 87 14.68 7.37 6.22
C SER A 87 13.43 7.03 5.41
N CYS A 88 12.66 6.02 5.82
CA CYS A 88 11.46 5.61 5.11
C CYS A 88 10.36 6.68 5.14
N ILE A 89 10.10 7.28 6.31
CA ILE A 89 9.00 8.22 6.48
C ILE A 89 9.36 9.61 5.96
N ASN A 90 10.59 10.08 6.19
CA ASN A 90 11.03 11.39 5.70
C ASN A 90 11.06 11.44 4.17
N GLU A 91 11.50 10.38 3.48
CA GLU A 91 11.47 10.33 2.01
C GLU A 91 10.03 10.49 1.48
N LEU A 92 9.03 9.89 2.15
CA LEU A 92 7.62 10.04 1.77
C LEU A 92 7.12 11.47 2.05
N LYS A 93 7.49 12.06 3.18
CA LYS A 93 7.12 13.45 3.52
C LYS A 93 7.73 14.45 2.54
N GLU A 94 8.99 14.27 2.14
CA GLU A 94 9.66 15.07 1.12
C GLU A 94 8.96 14.98 -0.24
N GLN A 95 8.37 13.83 -0.57
CA GLN A 95 7.53 13.63 -1.76
C GLN A 95 6.11 14.24 -1.62
N GLY A 96 5.79 14.82 -0.46
CA GLY A 96 4.52 15.48 -0.16
C GLY A 96 3.41 14.53 0.29
N PHE A 97 3.74 13.32 0.76
CA PHE A 97 2.74 12.42 1.34
C PHE A 97 2.38 12.82 2.77
N THR A 98 1.09 12.79 3.09
CA THR A 98 0.61 12.70 4.46
C THR A 98 0.64 11.25 4.92
N VAL A 99 1.27 11.01 6.05
CA VAL A 99 1.54 9.68 6.60
C VAL A 99 0.55 9.37 7.71
N TYR A 100 -0.27 8.34 7.51
CA TYR A 100 -1.19 7.82 8.51
C TYR A 100 -0.75 6.43 8.96
N ALA A 101 -0.69 6.20 10.27
CA ALA A 101 -0.23 4.93 10.82
C ALA A 101 -1.31 4.23 11.65
N GLY A 102 -1.54 2.94 11.39
CA GLY A 102 -2.52 2.15 12.14
C GLY A 102 -2.04 1.88 13.57
N SER A 103 -2.77 2.38 14.57
CA SER A 103 -2.41 2.25 15.99
C SER A 103 -3.66 2.13 16.87
N LEU A 104 -3.53 1.35 17.95
CA LEU A 104 -4.54 1.24 19.00
C LEU A 104 -4.39 2.31 20.10
N SER A 105 -3.58 3.34 19.87
CA SER A 105 -3.48 4.49 20.79
C SER A 105 -4.83 5.17 20.99
N GLU A 106 -5.09 5.68 22.20
CA GLU A 106 -6.30 6.45 22.52
C GLU A 106 -6.39 7.76 21.73
N GLU A 107 -5.26 8.30 21.29
CA GLU A 107 -5.17 9.52 20.47
C GLU A 107 -5.44 9.25 18.98
N SER A 108 -5.55 7.98 18.57
CA SER A 108 -5.82 7.61 17.19
C SER A 108 -7.20 8.09 16.75
N VAL A 109 -7.27 8.62 15.54
CA VAL A 109 -8.56 9.01 14.93
C VAL A 109 -9.24 7.83 14.24
N ASN A 110 -10.55 7.90 14.06
CA ASN A 110 -11.29 6.88 13.33
C ASN A 110 -10.90 6.89 11.85
N VAL A 111 -10.62 5.72 11.27
CA VAL A 111 -10.24 5.55 9.86
C VAL A 111 -11.24 6.18 8.89
N PHE A 112 -12.53 6.21 9.25
CA PHE A 112 -13.59 6.74 8.39
C PHE A 112 -13.68 8.28 8.39
N ASP A 113 -12.97 8.94 9.30
CA ASP A 113 -12.90 10.40 9.40
C ASP A 113 -11.67 10.99 8.67
N LEU A 114 -10.80 10.12 8.13
CA LEU A 114 -9.62 10.53 7.36
C LEU A 114 -9.95 10.82 5.90
N ASP A 115 -9.23 11.78 5.31
CA ASP A 115 -9.22 12.04 3.87
C ASP A 115 -8.02 11.33 3.22
N PHE A 116 -8.32 10.40 2.30
CA PHE A 116 -7.36 9.59 1.56
C PHE A 116 -7.27 9.97 0.07
N THR A 117 -7.84 11.12 -0.30
CA THR A 117 -7.86 11.61 -1.69
C THR A 117 -6.67 12.51 -2.04
N GLY A 118 -5.89 12.95 -1.04
CA GLY A 118 -4.59 13.59 -1.24
C GLY A 118 -3.47 12.57 -1.47
N LYS A 119 -2.22 13.04 -1.49
CA LYS A 119 -1.06 12.14 -1.39
C LYS A 119 -1.03 11.51 0.00
N THR A 120 -1.27 10.22 0.09
CA THR A 120 -1.43 9.49 1.35
C THR A 120 -0.52 8.27 1.41
N ALA A 121 0.24 8.14 2.49
CA ALA A 121 0.97 6.93 2.84
C ALA A 121 0.33 6.26 4.07
N LEU A 122 0.03 4.97 3.96
CA LEU A 122 -0.60 4.18 5.02
C LEU A 122 0.40 3.20 5.61
N VAL A 123 0.66 3.29 6.92
CA VAL A 123 1.60 2.41 7.63
C VAL A 123 0.87 1.33 8.41
N PHE A 124 1.25 0.07 8.18
CA PHE A 124 0.74 -1.10 8.89
C PHE A 124 1.88 -1.85 9.56
N GLY A 125 1.76 -2.00 10.88
CA GLY A 125 2.79 -2.59 11.73
C GLY A 125 2.70 -4.10 11.90
N ASN A 126 3.55 -4.61 12.80
CA ASN A 126 3.66 -6.02 13.13
C ASN A 126 2.35 -6.59 13.74
N GLU A 127 2.08 -7.86 13.51
CA GLU A 127 0.85 -8.54 13.94
C GLU A 127 0.60 -8.52 15.45
N HIS A 128 1.67 -8.48 16.24
CA HIS A 128 1.59 -8.52 17.70
C HIS A 128 1.90 -7.17 18.34
N ARG A 129 2.90 -6.47 17.81
CA ARG A 129 3.41 -5.23 18.40
C ARG A 129 2.73 -3.98 17.83
N GLY A 130 2.01 -4.09 16.71
CA GLY A 130 1.57 -2.93 15.96
C GLY A 130 2.76 -2.17 15.38
N ILE A 131 2.59 -0.86 15.20
CA ILE A 131 3.65 0.04 14.75
C ILE A 131 4.64 0.35 15.89
N SER A 132 5.88 0.73 15.55
CA SER A 132 6.84 1.23 16.54
C SER A 132 6.47 2.63 17.05
N GLU A 133 7.01 2.98 18.23
CA GLU A 133 6.95 4.35 18.75
C GLU A 133 7.62 5.36 17.81
N GLU A 134 8.70 4.94 17.13
CA GLU A 134 9.39 5.72 16.10
C GLU A 134 8.43 6.08 14.96
N ILE A 135 7.69 5.11 14.42
CA ILE A 135 6.69 5.36 13.38
C ILE A 135 5.52 6.19 13.90
N ALA A 136 5.06 5.93 15.13
CA ALA A 136 3.97 6.71 15.72
C ALA A 136 4.35 8.19 15.88
N ALA A 137 5.59 8.49 16.28
CA ALA A 137 6.10 9.86 16.41
C ALA A 137 6.35 10.54 15.06
N LEU A 138 6.74 9.78 14.03
CA LEU A 138 6.99 10.31 12.68
C LEU A 138 5.71 10.47 11.84
N ALA A 139 4.64 9.73 12.14
CA ALA A 139 3.38 9.83 11.41
C ALA A 139 2.70 11.19 11.62
N ASP A 140 1.95 11.66 10.62
CA ASP A 140 1.18 12.90 10.76
C ASP A 140 -0.07 12.69 11.60
N LYS A 141 -0.69 11.51 11.51
CA LYS A 141 -1.73 11.04 12.44
C LYS A 141 -1.65 9.52 12.61
N THR A 142 -2.09 9.03 13.77
CA THR A 142 -2.41 7.62 13.94
C THR A 142 -3.91 7.40 13.80
N PHE A 143 -4.31 6.20 13.39
CA PHE A 143 -5.72 5.85 13.19
C PHE A 143 -6.05 4.45 13.66
N TYR A 144 -7.33 4.23 13.98
CA TYR A 144 -7.88 2.93 14.33
C TYR A 144 -9.10 2.59 13.48
N ILE A 145 -9.39 1.29 13.38
CA ILE A 145 -10.63 0.79 12.80
C ILE A 145 -11.59 0.51 13.96
N PRO A 146 -12.81 1.09 13.97
CA PRO A 146 -13.77 0.85 15.05
C PRO A 146 -14.11 -0.62 15.23
N MET A 147 -14.01 -1.11 16.46
CA MET A 147 -14.31 -2.49 16.85
C MET A 147 -15.58 -2.52 17.70
N MET A 148 -16.57 -3.32 17.31
CA MET A 148 -17.86 -3.44 18.02
C MET A 148 -17.98 -4.74 18.84
N GLY A 149 -16.88 -5.50 18.95
CA GLY A 149 -16.86 -6.83 19.56
C GLY A 149 -15.77 -6.96 20.63
N MET A 150 -15.50 -8.20 21.04
CA MET A 150 -14.56 -8.50 22.14
C MET A 150 -13.08 -8.36 21.75
N VAL A 151 -12.75 -8.42 20.46
CA VAL A 151 -11.37 -8.34 19.99
C VAL A 151 -10.93 -6.90 19.82
N GLN A 152 -9.67 -6.62 20.14
CA GLN A 152 -9.12 -5.26 20.12
C GLN A 152 -8.70 -4.79 18.71
N SER A 153 -8.45 -5.71 17.79
CA SER A 153 -7.96 -5.39 16.46
C SER A 153 -8.31 -6.47 15.44
N LEU A 154 -8.23 -6.08 14.16
CA LEU A 154 -8.29 -7.00 13.04
C LEU A 154 -6.89 -7.58 12.75
N ASN A 155 -6.86 -8.71 12.03
CA ASN A 155 -5.64 -9.16 11.36
C ASN A 155 -5.06 -8.02 10.48
N VAL A 156 -3.74 -7.84 10.46
CA VAL A 156 -3.10 -6.71 9.77
C VAL A 156 -3.42 -6.63 8.27
N ALA A 157 -3.52 -7.76 7.57
CA ALA A 157 -3.89 -7.75 6.15
C ALA A 157 -5.36 -7.39 5.95
N VAL A 158 -6.24 -7.76 6.88
CA VAL A 158 -7.65 -7.34 6.89
C VAL A 158 -7.76 -5.85 7.18
N ALA A 159 -7.02 -5.34 8.17
CA ALA A 159 -6.96 -3.92 8.49
C ALA A 159 -6.48 -3.09 7.29
N ALA A 160 -5.42 -3.56 6.62
CA ALA A 160 -4.92 -2.95 5.40
C ALA A 160 -5.97 -2.95 4.28
N ALA A 161 -6.65 -4.08 4.06
CA ALA A 161 -7.70 -4.15 3.04
C ALA A 161 -8.86 -3.19 3.35
N VAL A 162 -9.39 -3.17 4.58
CA VAL A 162 -10.48 -2.25 4.98
C VAL A 162 -10.08 -0.79 4.73
N THR A 163 -8.88 -0.40 5.17
CA THR A 163 -8.36 0.97 5.00
C THR A 163 -8.16 1.32 3.51
N LEU A 164 -7.62 0.39 2.72
CA LEU A 164 -7.38 0.60 1.29
C LEU A 164 -8.69 0.69 0.49
N TYR A 165 -9.71 -0.09 0.85
CA TYR A 165 -11.02 0.00 0.20
C TYR A 165 -11.79 1.26 0.62
N GLU A 166 -11.58 1.77 1.83
CA GLU A 166 -12.04 3.10 2.22
C GLU A 166 -11.39 4.18 1.35
N ALA A 167 -10.06 4.15 1.22
CA ALA A 167 -9.33 5.07 0.34
C ALA A 167 -9.82 4.98 -1.12
N GLN A 168 -10.00 3.76 -1.64
CA GLN A 168 -10.55 3.53 -2.97
C GLN A 168 -11.96 4.14 -3.10
N ARG A 169 -12.85 3.94 -2.12
CA ARG A 169 -14.21 4.50 -2.15
C ARG A 169 -14.18 6.02 -2.26
N GLN A 170 -13.35 6.69 -1.46
CA GLN A 170 -13.21 8.15 -1.51
C GLN A 170 -12.66 8.63 -2.87
N ARG A 171 -11.64 7.94 -3.39
CA ARG A 171 -11.00 8.26 -4.68
C ARG A 171 -11.92 8.02 -5.87
N ILE A 172 -12.72 6.95 -5.86
CA ILE A 172 -13.79 6.70 -6.84
C ILE A 172 -14.81 7.84 -6.80
N LYS A 173 -15.27 8.26 -5.62
CA LYS A 173 -16.21 9.39 -5.50
C LYS A 173 -15.66 10.70 -6.05
N LYS A 174 -14.34 10.90 -6.05
CA LYS A 174 -13.66 12.06 -6.67
C LYS A 174 -13.25 11.84 -8.13
N GLY A 175 -13.61 10.72 -8.76
CA GLY A 175 -13.27 10.42 -10.15
C GLY A 175 -11.77 10.14 -10.39
N MET A 176 -10.99 9.85 -9.35
CA MET A 176 -9.52 9.71 -9.46
C MET A 176 -9.06 8.45 -10.22
N TYR A 177 -9.98 7.53 -10.53
CA TYR A 177 -9.73 6.37 -11.39
C TYR A 177 -10.27 6.54 -12.82
N GLU A 178 -10.86 7.70 -13.14
CA GLU A 178 -11.38 8.00 -14.50
C GLU A 178 -10.29 8.51 -15.44
N LYS A 179 -9.20 9.05 -14.88
CA LYS A 179 -8.01 9.50 -15.60
C LYS A 179 -6.76 9.06 -14.83
N SER A 180 -5.72 8.71 -15.57
CA SER A 180 -4.44 8.35 -14.94
C SER A 180 -3.81 9.55 -14.22
N GLU A 181 -3.27 9.29 -13.02
CA GLU A 181 -2.43 10.27 -12.31
C GLU A 181 -1.02 10.35 -12.89
N TYR A 182 -0.59 9.35 -13.67
CA TYR A 182 0.70 9.37 -14.35
C TYR A 182 0.67 10.31 -15.55
N THR A 183 1.80 10.96 -15.81
CA THR A 183 2.08 11.51 -17.13
C THR A 183 2.13 10.40 -18.19
N GLU A 184 1.91 10.75 -19.45
CA GLU A 184 2.00 9.77 -20.54
C GLU A 184 3.38 9.09 -20.61
N GLU A 185 4.45 9.81 -20.29
CA GLU A 185 5.81 9.26 -20.26
C GLU A 185 5.97 8.21 -19.15
N GLU A 186 5.60 8.54 -17.91
CA GLU A 186 5.66 7.61 -16.78
C GLU A 186 4.80 6.37 -17.02
N LYS A 187 3.60 6.57 -17.56
CA LYS A 187 2.67 5.48 -17.89
C LYS A 187 3.26 4.56 -18.96
N ASN A 188 3.89 5.11 -19.99
CA ASN A 188 4.54 4.32 -21.03
C ASN A 188 5.72 3.50 -20.49
N LEU A 189 6.54 4.08 -19.61
CA LEU A 189 7.62 3.36 -18.93
C LEU A 189 7.10 2.21 -18.06
N LEU A 190 6.01 2.45 -17.32
CA LEU A 190 5.33 1.42 -16.52
C LEU A 190 4.82 0.27 -17.40
N ILE A 191 4.13 0.60 -18.49
CA ILE A 191 3.61 -0.38 -19.45
C ILE A 191 4.75 -1.21 -20.05
N ASP A 192 5.85 -0.57 -20.47
CA ASP A 192 7.01 -1.26 -21.02
C ASP A 192 7.62 -2.24 -20.02
N LYS A 193 7.78 -1.80 -18.77
CA LYS A 193 8.24 -2.65 -17.65
C LYS A 193 7.31 -3.85 -17.44
N TRP A 194 6.00 -3.66 -17.51
CA TRP A 194 5.02 -4.73 -17.32
C TRP A 194 4.92 -5.70 -18.49
N CYS A 195 5.11 -5.22 -19.72
CA CYS A 195 5.16 -6.07 -20.90
C CYS A 195 6.31 -7.09 -20.83
N ASN A 196 7.42 -6.73 -20.18
CA ASN A 196 8.59 -7.61 -20.02
C ASN A 196 8.45 -8.69 -18.92
N LYS A 197 7.32 -8.77 -18.19
CA LYS A 197 7.06 -9.72 -17.08
C LYS A 197 6.20 -10.94 -17.47
#